data_AF-A0A9Q0XSW5-F1
#
_entry.id   AF-A0A9Q0XSW5-F1
#
_cell.length_a   1.000
_cell.length_b   1.000
_cell.length_c   1.000
_cell.angle_alpha   90.00
_cell.angle_beta   90.00
_cell.angle_gamma   90.00
#
_symmetry.space_group_name_H-M   'P 1'
#
loop_
_entity.id
_entity.type
_entity.pdbx_description
1 polymer ?
#
loop_
_entity_poly.entity_id
_entity_poly.type
_entity_poly.pdbx_seq_one_letter_code
_entity_poly.pdbx_strand_id
1 'polypeptide(L)'
;MSAPSALAAAAPAGVLAFCQQAWGQVLAKAKRAVVFMDSACAEGLHWACGGAEKLFEAGAVNVQEFSSFESAGGEQPKGLFVVSTLLKGRTVDIIRDIVSLSHFQYCVVFTAVSHAVHLQAHGAPSGSEAEGFSQVVFEQFEEKLCQWMGNMNYTAEVQHSALFLAPVSSYLFVAPAFSSLFPLMAEDLAQINSARPEKKKIATLGDVDFSSLPSELQLEIRSLVSDFNSLFEYLSIREECFAVGILSKIIAGDLANFLKPRPEGKLLKIELLLSLWTEH
;
A
#
# COMPACT_ATOMS: atom_id res chain seq x y z
N MET A 1 13.71 -42.25 -21.98
CA MET A 1 14.50 -41.23 -21.29
C MET A 1 13.57 -40.05 -21.05
N SER A 2 12.91 -40.02 -19.90
CA SER A 2 11.93 -38.97 -19.56
C SER A 2 12.62 -37.92 -18.70
N ALA A 3 12.56 -36.67 -19.12
CA ALA A 3 13.09 -35.53 -18.38
C ALA A 3 12.32 -35.34 -17.06
N PRO A 4 12.98 -34.93 -15.96
CA PRO A 4 12.28 -34.60 -14.73
C PRO A 4 11.56 -33.26 -14.91
N SER A 5 10.25 -33.30 -14.67
CA SER A 5 9.39 -32.13 -14.48
C SER A 5 9.99 -31.26 -13.38
N ALA A 6 10.19 -29.98 -13.68
CA ALA A 6 10.64 -28.99 -12.71
C ALA A 6 9.62 -28.91 -11.57
N LEU A 7 10.02 -29.37 -10.38
CA LEU A 7 9.30 -29.09 -9.15
C LEU A 7 9.17 -27.57 -9.02
N ALA A 8 7.94 -27.06 -9.11
CA ALA A 8 7.64 -25.69 -8.71
C ALA A 8 8.18 -25.49 -7.29
N ALA A 9 9.13 -24.58 -7.13
CA ALA A 9 9.69 -24.25 -5.84
C ALA A 9 8.54 -23.82 -4.92
N ALA A 10 8.31 -24.56 -3.84
CA ALA A 10 7.31 -24.22 -2.85
C ALA A 10 7.64 -22.82 -2.32
N ALA A 11 6.69 -21.88 -2.46
CA ALA A 11 6.85 -20.54 -1.93
C ALA A 11 7.22 -20.64 -0.44
N PRO A 12 8.23 -19.91 0.05
CA PRO A 12 8.57 -19.90 1.47
C PRO A 12 7.32 -19.53 2.28
N ALA A 13 6.87 -20.44 3.14
CA ALA A 13 5.60 -20.28 3.82
C ALA A 13 5.74 -19.33 5.02
N GLY A 14 5.02 -18.22 5.02
CA GLY A 14 4.87 -17.34 6.18
C GLY A 14 4.79 -15.85 5.84
N VAL A 15 4.30 -15.06 6.79
CA VAL A 15 4.13 -13.60 6.63
C VAL A 15 5.47 -12.89 6.41
N LEU A 16 6.55 -13.32 7.09
CA LEU A 16 7.88 -12.75 6.85
C LEU A 16 8.35 -12.96 5.41
N ALA A 17 8.11 -14.15 4.85
CA ALA A 17 8.48 -14.47 3.48
C ALA A 17 7.66 -13.65 2.47
N PHE A 18 6.37 -13.40 2.74
CA PHE A 18 5.55 -12.47 1.99
C PHE A 18 6.17 -11.05 1.97
N CYS A 19 6.52 -10.51 3.14
CA CYS A 19 7.16 -9.20 3.24
C CYS A 19 8.50 -9.15 2.49
N GLN A 20 9.35 -10.17 2.66
CA GLN A 20 10.65 -10.25 1.97
C GLN A 20 10.50 -10.36 0.46
N GLN A 21 9.49 -11.10 -0.03
CA GLN A 21 9.19 -11.18 -1.46
C GLN A 21 8.73 -9.82 -2.02
N ALA A 22 7.90 -9.08 -1.29
CA ALA A 22 7.47 -7.74 -1.70
C ALA A 22 8.66 -6.78 -1.76
N TRP A 23 9.50 -6.75 -0.71
CA TRP A 23 10.73 -5.95 -0.69
C TRP A 23 11.76 -6.37 -1.73
N GLY A 24 11.82 -7.65 -2.11
CA GLY A 24 12.70 -8.14 -3.16
C GLY A 24 12.50 -7.42 -4.50
N GLN A 25 11.27 -7.01 -4.82
CA GLN A 25 10.96 -6.24 -6.04
C GLN A 25 11.57 -4.83 -5.99
N VAL A 26 11.47 -4.18 -4.83
CA VAL A 26 12.06 -2.85 -4.58
C VAL A 26 13.59 -2.92 -4.63
N LEU A 27 14.17 -3.90 -3.93
CA LEU A 27 15.62 -4.11 -3.86
C LEU A 27 16.22 -4.39 -5.24
N ALA A 28 15.52 -5.14 -6.10
CA ALA A 28 15.95 -5.38 -7.49
C ALA A 28 16.10 -4.07 -8.31
N LYS A 29 15.37 -3.01 -7.93
CA LYS A 29 15.42 -1.69 -8.58
C LYS A 29 16.33 -0.69 -7.86
N ALA A 30 16.92 -1.02 -6.72
CA ALA A 30 17.74 -0.10 -5.92
C ALA A 30 19.13 0.21 -6.52
N LYS A 31 19.66 -0.65 -7.40
CA LYS A 31 21.00 -0.49 -7.97
C LYS A 31 21.20 0.89 -8.62
N ARG A 32 22.23 1.60 -8.17
CA ARG A 32 22.65 2.95 -8.57
C ARG A 32 21.59 4.05 -8.35
N ALA A 33 20.59 3.81 -7.52
CA ALA A 33 19.51 4.76 -7.25
C ALA A 33 19.75 5.55 -5.97
N VAL A 34 19.24 6.77 -5.93
CA VAL A 34 18.92 7.47 -4.68
C VAL A 34 17.52 7.06 -4.27
N VAL A 35 17.38 6.53 -3.06
CA VAL A 35 16.10 6.02 -2.56
C VAL A 35 15.44 7.06 -1.68
N PHE A 36 14.22 7.47 -2.01
CA PHE A 36 13.38 8.33 -1.18
C PHE A 36 12.26 7.50 -0.60
N MET A 37 12.11 7.49 0.71
CA MET A 37 11.17 6.60 1.38
C MET A 37 10.45 7.30 2.54
N ASP A 38 9.15 7.03 2.67
CA ASP A 38 8.38 7.53 3.80
C ASP A 38 8.62 6.70 5.07
N SER A 39 8.17 7.21 6.21
CA SER A 39 8.41 6.59 7.52
C SER A 39 7.81 5.18 7.63
N ALA A 40 6.60 4.97 7.09
CA ALA A 40 5.92 3.69 7.15
C ALA A 40 6.64 2.60 6.35
N CYS A 41 7.08 2.92 5.13
CA CYS A 41 7.91 2.00 4.34
C CYS A 41 9.29 1.79 4.97
N ALA A 42 9.90 2.82 5.59
CA ALA A 42 11.17 2.68 6.29
C ALA A 42 11.07 1.69 7.46
N GLU A 43 10.00 1.77 8.26
CA GLU A 43 9.72 0.82 9.32
C GLU A 43 9.46 -0.60 8.77
N GLY A 44 8.66 -0.72 7.70
CA GLY A 44 8.44 -1.98 7.01
C GLY A 44 9.73 -2.65 6.55
N LEU A 45 10.65 -1.89 5.95
CA LEU A 45 11.96 -2.38 5.51
C LEU A 45 12.84 -2.81 6.69
N HIS A 46 12.84 -2.02 7.76
CA HIS A 46 13.61 -2.29 8.97
C HIS A 46 13.27 -3.67 9.52
N TRP A 47 11.99 -3.95 9.73
CA TRP A 47 11.55 -5.20 10.33
C TRP A 47 11.56 -6.39 9.35
N ALA A 48 11.25 -6.18 8.07
CA ALA A 48 11.16 -7.29 7.12
C ALA A 48 12.51 -7.76 6.58
N CYS A 49 13.46 -6.85 6.40
CA CYS A 49 14.71 -7.12 5.67
C CYS A 49 15.98 -6.68 6.41
N GLY A 50 15.87 -5.94 7.53
CA GLY A 50 17.03 -5.43 8.27
C GLY A 50 17.36 -3.96 7.95
N GLY A 51 16.47 -3.24 7.29
CA GLY A 51 16.57 -1.79 7.13
C GLY A 51 17.43 -1.32 5.97
N ALA A 52 17.94 -0.09 6.08
CA ALA A 52 18.63 0.61 5.01
C ALA A 52 19.90 -0.10 4.52
N GLU A 53 20.56 -0.90 5.36
CA GLU A 53 21.72 -1.72 4.97
C GLU A 53 21.40 -2.60 3.74
N LYS A 54 20.18 -3.15 3.66
CA LYS A 54 19.76 -3.93 2.48
C LYS A 54 19.63 -3.12 1.21
N LEU A 55 19.25 -1.85 1.28
CA LEU A 55 19.24 -0.98 0.11
C LEU A 55 20.67 -0.74 -0.39
N PHE A 56 21.61 -0.51 0.53
CA PHE A 56 23.02 -0.34 0.18
C PHE A 56 23.66 -1.63 -0.37
N GLU A 57 23.37 -2.79 0.23
CA GLU A 57 23.77 -4.10 -0.31
C GLU A 57 23.22 -4.32 -1.73
N ALA A 58 21.99 -3.89 -1.99
CA ALA A 58 21.36 -3.93 -3.32
C ALA A 58 21.93 -2.87 -4.30
N GLY A 59 22.83 -2.01 -3.83
CA GLY A 59 23.56 -1.03 -4.63
C GLY A 59 22.92 0.35 -4.69
N ALA A 60 22.05 0.72 -3.75
CA ALA A 60 21.61 2.10 -3.56
C ALA A 60 22.81 3.00 -3.26
N VAL A 61 22.79 4.22 -3.82
CA VAL A 61 23.85 5.22 -3.64
C VAL A 61 23.60 6.03 -2.37
N ASN A 62 22.33 6.33 -2.09
CA ASN A 62 21.91 7.09 -0.92
C ASN A 62 20.47 6.72 -0.56
N VAL A 63 20.10 6.95 0.70
CA VAL A 63 18.72 6.81 1.20
C VAL A 63 18.35 8.10 1.91
N GLN A 64 17.29 8.75 1.45
CA GLN A 64 16.79 10.03 1.94
C GLN A 64 15.34 9.90 2.40
N GLU A 65 14.94 10.82 3.29
CA GLU A 65 13.55 10.95 3.69
C GLU A 65 12.70 11.39 2.50
N PHE A 66 11.47 10.88 2.43
CA PHE A 66 10.49 11.35 1.45
C PHE A 66 9.94 12.72 1.85
N SER A 67 10.59 13.78 1.35
CA SER A 67 10.30 15.18 1.69
C SER A 67 10.59 16.13 0.53
N SER A 68 9.77 17.18 0.35
CA SER A 68 9.96 18.21 -0.70
C SER A 68 11.27 19.00 -0.56
N PHE A 69 11.97 18.89 0.57
CA PHE A 69 13.24 19.57 0.83
C PHE A 69 14.46 18.74 0.43
N GLU A 70 14.26 17.49 0.02
CA GLU A 70 15.33 16.60 -0.42
C GLU A 70 15.50 16.64 -1.94
N SER A 71 16.72 16.38 -2.40
CA SER A 71 17.04 16.18 -3.81
C SER A 71 18.26 15.28 -3.98
N ALA A 72 18.40 14.69 -5.16
CA ALA A 72 19.58 13.95 -5.52
C ALA A 72 20.71 14.88 -5.98
N GLY A 73 21.95 14.46 -5.76
CA GLY A 73 23.12 15.15 -6.29
C GLY A 73 23.19 15.07 -7.82
N GLY A 74 23.91 15.99 -8.46
CA GLY A 74 23.94 16.09 -9.92
C GLY A 74 24.50 14.88 -10.69
N GLU A 75 25.29 14.02 -10.02
CA GLU A 75 25.87 12.81 -10.60
C GLU A 75 24.98 11.55 -10.46
N GLN A 76 23.76 11.71 -9.95
CA GLN A 76 22.87 10.60 -9.62
C GLN A 76 21.67 10.56 -10.57
N PRO A 77 21.76 9.86 -11.72
CA PRO A 77 20.73 9.90 -12.77
C PRO A 77 19.52 9.01 -12.47
N LYS A 78 19.46 8.33 -11.32
CA LYS A 78 18.38 7.40 -10.99
C LYS A 78 17.76 7.68 -9.64
N GLY A 79 16.45 7.87 -9.62
CA GLY A 79 15.62 8.02 -8.42
C GLY A 79 14.74 6.78 -8.20
N LEU A 80 14.67 6.31 -6.97
CA LEU A 80 13.75 5.26 -6.53
C LEU A 80 12.89 5.81 -5.39
N PHE A 81 11.58 5.89 -5.60
CA PHE A 81 10.63 6.34 -4.59
C PHE A 81 9.89 5.13 -4.04
N VAL A 82 9.77 5.03 -2.71
CA VAL A 82 9.03 3.96 -2.03
C VAL A 82 8.06 4.60 -1.05
N VAL A 83 6.77 4.57 -1.38
CA VAL A 83 5.74 5.28 -0.63
C VAL A 83 4.61 4.34 -0.21
N SER A 84 4.14 4.53 1.01
CA SER A 84 3.00 3.80 1.60
C SER A 84 1.64 4.38 1.20
N THR A 85 1.64 5.55 0.57
CA THR A 85 0.44 6.36 0.32
C THR A 85 0.02 6.36 -1.15
N LEU A 86 -1.22 6.80 -1.40
CA LEU A 86 -1.75 7.03 -2.74
C LEU A 86 -0.87 8.03 -3.51
N LEU A 87 -0.69 7.79 -4.80
CA LEU A 87 -0.08 8.74 -5.75
C LEU A 87 -1.06 9.87 -6.10
N LYS A 88 -1.57 10.55 -5.07
CA LYS A 88 -2.49 11.69 -5.16
C LYS A 88 -2.16 12.74 -4.08
N GLY A 89 -2.47 14.00 -4.34
CA GLY A 89 -2.29 15.09 -3.37
C GLY A 89 -0.82 15.26 -2.97
N ARG A 90 -0.56 15.32 -1.66
CA ARG A 90 0.76 15.65 -1.10
C ARG A 90 1.88 14.73 -1.58
N THR A 91 1.62 13.44 -1.75
CA THR A 91 2.62 12.47 -2.24
C THR A 91 3.10 12.85 -3.64
N VAL A 92 2.20 13.30 -4.50
CA VAL A 92 2.53 13.74 -5.86
C VAL A 92 3.32 15.04 -5.84
N ASP A 93 2.93 15.97 -4.97
CA ASP A 93 3.65 17.24 -4.83
C ASP A 93 5.09 17.00 -4.36
N ILE A 94 5.31 16.14 -3.37
CA ILE A 94 6.66 15.79 -2.89
C ILE A 94 7.48 15.12 -4.00
N ILE A 95 6.93 14.13 -4.71
CA ILE A 95 7.64 13.48 -5.82
C ILE A 95 8.02 14.50 -6.90
N ARG A 96 7.08 15.37 -7.29
CA ARG A 96 7.33 16.42 -8.29
C ARG A 96 8.47 17.32 -7.84
N ASP A 97 8.42 17.80 -6.60
CA ASP A 97 9.42 18.74 -6.08
C ASP A 97 10.82 18.08 -6.08
N ILE A 98 10.96 16.85 -5.58
CA ILE A 98 12.22 16.10 -5.59
C ILE A 98 12.72 15.88 -7.02
N VAL A 99 11.85 15.42 -7.93
CA VAL A 99 12.22 15.13 -9.33
C VAL A 99 12.65 16.40 -10.05
N SER A 100 11.92 17.50 -9.90
CA SER A 100 12.23 18.77 -10.56
C SER A 100 13.49 19.45 -10.03
N LEU A 101 13.89 19.15 -8.79
CA LEU A 101 15.14 19.64 -8.18
C LEU A 101 16.34 18.70 -8.43
N SER A 102 16.12 17.54 -9.05
CA SER A 102 17.12 16.51 -9.31
C SER A 102 17.43 16.36 -10.80
N HIS A 103 18.51 15.66 -11.13
CA HIS A 103 18.92 15.40 -12.52
C HIS A 103 18.66 13.94 -12.94
N PHE A 104 17.47 13.43 -12.61
CA PHE A 104 17.11 12.05 -12.95
C PHE A 104 16.86 11.87 -14.45
N GLN A 105 17.31 10.71 -14.94
CA GLN A 105 17.04 10.18 -16.29
C GLN A 105 16.24 8.86 -16.21
N TYR A 106 16.16 8.28 -15.01
CA TYR A 106 15.39 7.09 -14.72
C TYR A 106 14.74 7.19 -13.34
N CYS A 107 13.42 7.26 -13.29
CA CYS A 107 12.65 7.27 -12.03
C CYS A 107 11.84 5.98 -11.90
N VAL A 108 11.88 5.38 -10.72
CA VAL A 108 11.03 4.23 -10.38
C VAL A 108 10.25 4.59 -9.14
N VAL A 109 8.94 4.36 -9.13
CA VAL A 109 8.06 4.60 -7.99
C VAL A 109 7.40 3.29 -7.58
N PHE A 110 7.64 2.86 -6.36
CA PHE A 110 6.87 1.81 -5.70
C PHE A 110 5.84 2.44 -4.77
N THR A 111 4.59 2.06 -4.92
CA THR A 111 3.51 2.39 -3.99
C THR A 111 3.02 1.13 -3.29
N ALA A 112 2.75 1.24 -1.98
CA ALA A 112 2.09 0.21 -1.20
C ALA A 112 0.60 0.07 -1.52
N VAL A 113 0.00 1.08 -2.17
CA VAL A 113 -1.44 1.10 -2.45
C VAL A 113 -1.73 0.45 -3.79
N SER A 114 -2.68 -0.50 -3.82
CA SER A 114 -3.00 -1.25 -5.02
C SER A 114 -3.58 -0.40 -6.15
N HIS A 115 -3.48 -0.91 -7.37
CA HIS A 115 -4.00 -0.22 -8.55
C HIS A 115 -5.52 0.02 -8.46
N ALA A 116 -6.27 -0.95 -7.90
CA ALA A 116 -7.72 -0.85 -7.76
C ALA A 116 -8.12 0.34 -6.88
N VAL A 117 -7.39 0.59 -5.79
CA VAL A 117 -7.66 1.72 -4.89
C VAL A 117 -7.26 3.05 -5.53
N HIS A 118 -6.15 3.09 -6.28
CA HIS A 118 -5.77 4.26 -7.08
C HIS A 118 -6.87 4.65 -8.07
N LEU A 119 -7.44 3.71 -8.81
CA LEU A 119 -8.55 3.97 -9.73
C LEU A 119 -9.75 4.60 -9.04
N GLN A 120 -10.13 4.07 -7.89
CA GLN A 120 -11.25 4.59 -7.10
C GLN A 120 -10.96 6.01 -6.58
N ALA A 121 -9.74 6.28 -6.13
CA ALA A 121 -9.32 7.61 -5.68
C ALA A 121 -9.37 8.65 -6.82
N HIS A 122 -9.22 8.22 -8.08
CA HIS A 122 -9.33 9.08 -9.27
C HIS A 122 -10.75 9.17 -9.85
N GLY A 123 -11.76 8.61 -9.16
CA GLY A 123 -13.17 8.76 -9.53
C GLY A 123 -13.65 7.78 -10.61
N ALA A 124 -12.93 6.67 -10.83
CA ALA A 124 -13.42 5.63 -11.73
C ALA A 124 -14.68 4.96 -11.14
N PRO A 125 -15.75 4.75 -11.93
CA PRO A 125 -16.96 4.09 -11.45
C PRO A 125 -16.66 2.64 -11.04
N SER A 126 -17.11 2.27 -9.84
CA SER A 126 -17.02 0.92 -9.29
C SER A 126 -17.70 -0.08 -10.24
N GLY A 127 -16.92 -0.87 -10.98
CA GLY A 127 -17.46 -1.94 -11.82
C GLY A 127 -16.85 -2.11 -13.22
N SER A 128 -15.92 -1.25 -13.66
CA SER A 128 -15.22 -1.47 -14.92
C SER A 128 -13.94 -2.30 -14.70
N GLU A 129 -14.09 -3.61 -14.47
CA GLU A 129 -13.05 -4.61 -14.76
C GLU A 129 -12.86 -4.77 -16.28
N ALA A 130 -12.61 -3.66 -16.98
CA ALA A 130 -12.09 -3.73 -18.34
C ALA A 130 -10.57 -3.73 -18.19
N GLU A 131 -9.93 -4.86 -18.50
CA GLU A 131 -8.48 -5.14 -18.41
C GLU A 131 -7.56 -4.08 -19.08
N GLY A 132 -8.12 -3.09 -19.78
CA GLY A 132 -7.41 -1.93 -20.34
C GLY A 132 -7.44 -0.64 -19.51
N PHE A 133 -8.32 -0.48 -18.51
CA PHE A 133 -8.33 0.71 -17.63
C PHE A 133 -7.45 0.52 -16.39
N SER A 134 -7.05 -0.71 -16.08
CA SER A 134 -6.24 -1.05 -14.89
C SER A 134 -4.75 -0.75 -15.01
N GLN A 135 -4.32 -0.09 -16.07
CA GLN A 135 -2.92 0.31 -16.27
C GLN A 135 -2.77 1.83 -16.44
N VAL A 136 -3.89 2.49 -16.73
CA VAL A 136 -3.96 3.90 -17.12
C VAL A 136 -3.48 4.84 -16.02
N VAL A 137 -3.72 4.54 -14.73
CA VAL A 137 -3.34 5.47 -13.65
C VAL A 137 -1.82 5.49 -13.46
N PHE A 138 -1.18 4.33 -13.49
CA PHE A 138 0.27 4.23 -13.35
C PHE A 138 0.98 4.75 -14.58
N GLU A 139 0.51 4.41 -15.79
CA GLU A 139 1.04 4.97 -17.05
C GLU A 139 0.91 6.50 -17.10
N GLN A 140 -0.23 7.07 -16.70
CA GLN A 140 -0.38 8.53 -16.60
C GLN A 140 0.57 9.16 -15.58
N PHE A 141 0.92 8.43 -14.51
CA PHE A 141 1.90 8.92 -13.55
C PHE A 141 3.33 8.81 -14.08
N GLU A 142 3.66 7.77 -14.83
CA GLU A 142 4.92 7.62 -15.57
C GLU A 142 5.12 8.77 -16.57
N GLU A 143 4.09 9.13 -17.33
CA GLU A 143 4.14 10.28 -18.24
C GLU A 143 4.42 11.59 -17.49
N LYS A 144 3.78 11.80 -16.33
CA LYS A 144 4.03 12.98 -15.49
C LYS A 144 5.46 13.01 -14.94
N LEU A 145 6.00 11.85 -14.52
CA LEU A 145 7.40 11.75 -14.11
C LEU A 145 8.35 12.17 -15.23
N CYS A 146 8.12 11.68 -16.46
CA CYS A 146 8.92 12.08 -17.62
C CYS A 146 8.81 13.58 -17.93
N GLN A 147 7.61 14.16 -17.77
CA GLN A 147 7.41 15.60 -17.88
C GLN A 147 8.20 16.37 -16.81
N TRP A 148 8.18 15.94 -15.55
CA TRP A 148 8.89 16.62 -14.45
C TRP A 148 10.42 16.47 -14.54
N MET A 149 10.92 15.36 -15.10
CA MET A 149 12.34 15.23 -15.44
C MET A 149 12.76 16.10 -16.64
N GLY A 150 11.80 16.71 -17.34
CA GLY A 150 12.04 17.64 -18.45
C GLY A 150 12.35 16.97 -19.81
N ASN A 151 12.23 15.64 -19.91
CA ASN A 151 12.48 14.92 -21.16
C ASN A 151 11.62 13.66 -21.28
N MET A 152 10.75 13.62 -22.30
CA MET A 152 9.87 12.48 -22.57
C MET A 152 10.60 11.21 -23.03
N ASN A 153 11.90 11.29 -23.37
CA ASN A 153 12.71 10.13 -23.72
C ASN A 153 13.35 9.46 -22.50
N TYR A 154 13.20 10.03 -21.30
CA TYR A 154 13.63 9.39 -20.06
C TYR A 154 12.68 8.27 -19.66
N THR A 155 13.14 7.43 -18.74
CA THR A 155 12.40 6.25 -18.31
C THR A 155 11.71 6.53 -16.98
N ALA A 156 10.42 6.25 -16.89
CA ALA A 156 9.67 6.22 -15.65
C ALA A 156 8.99 4.86 -15.53
N GLU A 157 8.96 4.32 -14.30
CA GLU A 157 8.21 3.10 -13.99
C GLU A 157 7.44 3.29 -12.69
N VAL A 158 6.17 2.89 -12.66
CA VAL A 158 5.34 2.92 -11.46
C VAL A 158 4.81 1.52 -11.19
N GLN A 159 5.09 1.01 -10.00
CA GLN A 159 4.77 -0.36 -9.62
C GLN A 159 4.10 -0.41 -8.26
N HIS A 160 3.20 -1.37 -8.10
CA HIS A 160 2.61 -1.70 -6.82
C HIS A 160 3.39 -2.85 -6.16
N SER A 161 3.63 -2.74 -4.86
CA SER A 161 4.12 -3.85 -4.04
C SER A 161 3.45 -3.76 -2.67
N ALA A 162 2.92 -4.86 -2.14
CA ALA A 162 2.18 -4.87 -0.88
C ALA A 162 3.11 -4.70 0.34
N LEU A 163 3.62 -3.48 0.55
CA LEU A 163 4.61 -3.10 1.57
C LEU A 163 3.94 -2.61 2.87
N PHE A 164 2.87 -3.27 3.29
CA PHE A 164 2.03 -2.78 4.39
C PHE A 164 2.39 -3.34 5.77
N LEU A 165 3.06 -4.48 5.84
CA LEU A 165 3.39 -5.16 7.10
C LEU A 165 4.84 -4.98 7.53
N ALA A 166 5.02 -4.74 8.82
CA ALA A 166 6.28 -4.82 9.55
C ALA A 166 6.26 -6.01 10.53
N PRO A 167 7.02 -7.08 10.26
CA PRO A 167 7.08 -8.27 11.11
C PRO A 167 8.00 -8.06 12.32
N VAL A 168 7.43 -7.64 13.45
CA VAL A 168 8.19 -7.37 14.70
C VAL A 168 8.66 -8.67 15.37
N SER A 169 7.88 -9.75 15.24
CA SER A 169 8.28 -11.09 15.69
C SER A 169 7.61 -12.18 14.84
N SER A 170 7.87 -13.45 15.13
CA SER A 170 7.24 -14.58 14.44
C SER A 170 5.70 -14.59 14.53
N TYR A 171 5.12 -13.90 15.52
CA TYR A 171 3.68 -13.91 15.79
C TYR A 171 3.07 -12.50 15.91
N LEU A 172 3.87 -11.45 15.77
CA LEU A 172 3.43 -10.06 15.87
C LEU A 172 3.81 -9.31 14.60
N PHE A 173 2.80 -8.76 13.94
CA PHE A 173 2.92 -7.95 12.75
C PHE A 173 2.17 -6.65 12.99
N VAL A 174 2.76 -5.54 12.59
CA VAL A 174 2.12 -4.23 12.64
C VAL A 174 1.97 -3.70 11.22
N ALA A 175 1.06 -2.75 11.01
CA ALA A 175 0.81 -2.16 9.71
C ALA A 175 1.03 -0.64 9.78
N PRO A 176 2.29 -0.15 9.68
CA PRO A 176 2.63 1.24 9.99
C PRO A 176 1.87 2.28 9.17
N ALA A 177 1.56 1.95 7.90
CA ALA A 177 0.81 2.81 6.98
C ALA A 177 -0.63 3.10 7.45
N PHE A 178 -1.17 2.28 8.35
CA PHE A 178 -2.53 2.37 8.89
C PHE A 178 -2.54 2.77 10.37
N SER A 179 -1.48 3.42 10.84
CA SER A 179 -1.37 3.90 12.23
C SER A 179 -2.43 4.96 12.60
N SER A 180 -3.06 5.60 11.61
CA SER A 180 -4.19 6.52 11.77
C SER A 180 -5.55 5.85 11.88
N LEU A 181 -5.64 4.54 11.61
CA LEU A 181 -6.92 3.83 11.57
C LEU A 181 -7.39 3.51 13.00
N PHE A 182 -8.20 4.41 13.56
CA PHE A 182 -8.75 4.29 14.91
C PHE A 182 -10.24 3.97 14.92
N PRO A 183 -10.74 3.21 15.91
CA PRO A 183 -12.18 2.97 16.09
C PRO A 183 -13.00 4.25 16.13
N LEU A 184 -14.15 4.21 15.47
CA LEU A 184 -15.11 5.31 15.46
C LEU A 184 -15.69 5.56 16.85
N MET A 185 -15.60 6.81 17.30
CA MET A 185 -16.14 7.33 18.55
C MET A 185 -17.47 8.05 18.32
N ALA A 186 -18.18 8.34 19.41
CA ALA A 186 -19.49 9.00 19.33
C ALA A 186 -19.37 10.42 18.71
N GLU A 187 -18.23 11.07 18.92
CA GLU A 187 -17.88 12.38 18.39
C GLU A 187 -17.75 12.37 16.86
N ASP A 188 -17.25 11.26 16.28
CA ASP A 188 -17.08 11.10 14.84
C ASP A 188 -18.43 11.07 14.10
N LEU A 189 -19.50 10.67 14.79
CA LEU A 189 -20.86 10.65 14.23
C LEU A 189 -21.33 12.05 13.82
N ALA A 190 -20.92 13.08 14.55
CA ALA A 190 -21.25 14.46 14.21
C ALA A 190 -20.54 14.88 12.91
N GLN A 191 -19.26 14.51 12.76
CA GLN A 191 -18.49 14.79 11.55
C GLN A 191 -19.04 14.04 10.34
N ILE A 192 -19.32 12.75 10.48
CA ILE A 192 -19.94 11.91 9.45
C ILE A 192 -21.26 12.52 8.97
N ASN A 193 -22.16 12.89 9.89
CA ASN A 193 -23.44 13.50 9.54
C ASN A 193 -23.30 14.89 8.90
N SER A 194 -22.21 15.62 9.18
CA SER A 194 -21.97 16.94 8.59
C SER A 194 -21.42 16.88 7.17
N ALA A 195 -20.61 15.87 6.85
CA ALA A 195 -20.06 15.64 5.53
C ALA A 195 -21.08 15.07 4.54
N ARG A 196 -22.17 14.50 5.06
CA ARG A 196 -23.19 13.79 4.31
C ARG A 196 -24.27 14.73 3.73
N PRO A 197 -24.62 14.60 2.44
CA PRO A 197 -25.69 15.39 1.82
C PRO A 197 -27.10 14.93 2.25
N GLU A 198 -27.24 13.76 2.89
CA GLU A 198 -28.54 13.18 3.23
C GLU A 198 -29.25 13.93 4.37
N LYS A 199 -30.55 14.19 4.18
CA LYS A 199 -31.39 14.83 5.21
C LYS A 199 -31.56 13.97 6.46
N LYS A 200 -31.51 12.64 6.31
CA LYS A 200 -31.64 11.70 7.43
C LYS A 200 -30.27 11.50 8.07
N LYS A 201 -30.12 12.07 9.26
CA LYS A 201 -28.92 11.86 10.08
C LYS A 201 -28.91 10.46 10.68
N ILE A 202 -27.71 9.88 10.77
CA ILE A 202 -27.44 8.64 11.51
C ILE A 202 -27.50 8.98 12.99
N ALA A 203 -28.34 8.27 13.74
CA ALA A 203 -28.59 8.53 15.15
C ALA A 203 -27.62 7.77 16.06
N THR A 204 -27.14 6.61 15.64
CA THR A 204 -26.24 5.76 16.43
C THR A 204 -25.07 5.25 15.59
N LEU A 205 -23.93 4.99 16.24
CA LEU A 205 -22.78 4.40 15.55
C LEU A 205 -23.09 3.02 14.95
N GLY A 206 -24.07 2.29 15.51
CA GLY A 206 -24.49 0.99 14.98
C GLY A 206 -25.10 1.05 13.59
N ASP A 207 -25.59 2.22 13.19
CA ASP A 207 -26.23 2.46 11.88
C ASP A 207 -25.23 3.01 10.84
N VAL A 208 -23.95 3.17 11.20
CA VAL A 208 -22.89 3.60 10.28
C VAL A 208 -22.49 2.42 9.40
N ASP A 209 -22.56 2.61 8.08
CA ASP A 209 -22.09 1.66 7.09
C ASP A 209 -20.88 2.20 6.31
N PHE A 210 -20.25 1.36 5.50
CA PHE A 210 -19.09 1.73 4.69
C PHE A 210 -19.36 2.98 3.82
N SER A 211 -20.53 3.07 3.20
CA SER A 211 -20.89 4.15 2.27
C SER A 211 -21.08 5.50 2.95
N SER A 212 -21.41 5.48 4.25
CA SER A 212 -21.58 6.68 5.07
C SER A 212 -20.27 7.29 5.55
N LEU A 213 -19.14 6.59 5.45
CA LEU A 213 -17.83 7.08 5.89
C LEU A 213 -17.29 8.18 4.97
N PRO A 214 -16.41 9.08 5.45
CA PRO A 214 -15.65 10.00 4.59
C PRO A 214 -14.86 9.26 3.51
N SER A 215 -14.69 9.88 2.34
CA SER A 215 -14.00 9.28 1.20
C SER A 215 -12.57 8.83 1.52
N GLU A 216 -11.87 9.60 2.34
CA GLU A 216 -10.50 9.34 2.77
C GLU A 216 -10.44 8.05 3.59
N LEU A 217 -11.35 7.88 4.56
CA LEU A 217 -11.43 6.68 5.39
C LEU A 217 -11.89 5.46 4.57
N GLN A 218 -12.81 5.64 3.61
CA GLN A 218 -13.19 4.57 2.69
C GLN A 218 -11.98 4.06 1.88
N LEU A 219 -11.11 4.97 1.40
CA LEU A 219 -9.90 4.61 0.67
C LEU A 219 -8.85 3.93 1.56
N GLU A 220 -8.68 4.38 2.80
CA GLU A 220 -7.79 3.76 3.78
C GLU A 220 -8.24 2.32 4.09
N ILE A 221 -9.54 2.12 4.37
CA ILE A 221 -10.11 0.78 4.59
C ILE A 221 -9.90 -0.11 3.37
N ARG A 222 -10.17 0.39 2.15
CA ARG A 222 -9.99 -0.42 0.94
C ARG A 222 -8.52 -0.75 0.64
N SER A 223 -7.60 0.15 0.99
CA SER A 223 -6.16 -0.14 0.92
C SER A 223 -5.83 -1.31 1.82
N LEU A 224 -6.25 -1.25 3.10
CA LEU A 224 -6.02 -2.31 4.07
C LEU A 224 -6.67 -3.64 3.65
N VAL A 225 -7.90 -3.61 3.15
CA VAL A 225 -8.62 -4.78 2.64
C VAL A 225 -7.92 -5.40 1.44
N SER A 226 -7.46 -4.57 0.50
CA SER A 226 -6.69 -5.02 -0.66
C SER A 226 -5.38 -5.70 -0.24
N ASP A 227 -4.68 -5.13 0.74
CA ASP A 227 -3.44 -5.64 1.30
C ASP A 227 -3.63 -7.00 1.99
N PHE A 228 -4.67 -7.11 2.84
CA PHE A 228 -5.04 -8.39 3.46
C PHE A 228 -5.42 -9.43 2.42
N ASN A 229 -6.17 -9.05 1.37
CA ASN A 229 -6.50 -9.98 0.29
C ASN A 229 -5.22 -10.53 -0.36
N SER A 230 -4.25 -9.67 -0.71
CA SER A 230 -2.97 -10.11 -1.29
C SER A 230 -2.18 -11.04 -0.35
N LEU A 231 -2.20 -10.77 0.95
CA LEU A 231 -1.58 -11.66 1.94
C LEU A 231 -2.27 -13.03 1.99
N PHE A 232 -3.61 -13.08 2.02
CA PHE A 232 -4.34 -14.34 2.12
C PHE A 232 -4.25 -15.17 0.84
N GLU A 233 -4.21 -14.50 -0.32
CA GLU A 233 -3.89 -15.14 -1.60
C GLU A 233 -2.51 -15.78 -1.56
N TYR A 234 -1.49 -15.04 -1.12
CA TYR A 234 -0.13 -15.57 -0.99
C TYR A 234 -0.06 -16.80 -0.07
N LEU A 235 -0.72 -16.72 1.08
CA LEU A 235 -0.73 -17.81 2.05
C LEU A 235 -1.67 -18.96 1.65
N SER A 236 -2.49 -18.79 0.61
CA SER A 236 -3.52 -19.75 0.16
C SER A 236 -4.47 -20.16 1.29
N ILE A 237 -4.93 -19.15 2.04
CA ILE A 237 -5.79 -19.29 3.22
C ILE A 237 -7.23 -18.92 2.87
N ARG A 238 -8.17 -19.57 3.57
CA ARG A 238 -9.54 -19.06 3.72
C ARG A 238 -9.70 -18.43 5.10
N GLU A 239 -10.22 -17.22 5.10
CA GLU A 239 -10.38 -16.39 6.29
C GLU A 239 -11.76 -16.58 6.93
N GLU A 240 -11.78 -16.64 8.26
CA GLU A 240 -12.97 -16.41 9.08
C GLU A 240 -12.75 -15.11 9.86
N CYS A 241 -13.59 -14.11 9.61
CA CYS A 241 -13.44 -12.79 10.23
C CYS A 241 -14.33 -12.67 11.46
N PHE A 242 -13.71 -12.38 12.61
CA PHE A 242 -14.39 -11.98 13.83
C PHE A 242 -14.08 -10.50 14.09
N ALA A 243 -15.11 -9.70 14.35
CA ALA A 243 -14.99 -8.25 14.46
C ALA A 243 -15.59 -7.75 15.77
N VAL A 244 -14.82 -6.94 16.50
CA VAL A 244 -15.26 -6.24 17.71
C VAL A 244 -15.20 -4.73 17.44
N GLY A 245 -16.34 -4.05 17.63
CA GLY A 245 -16.51 -2.63 17.29
C GLY A 245 -17.10 -2.38 15.90
N ILE A 246 -17.56 -1.15 15.65
CA ILE A 246 -18.23 -0.76 14.40
C ILE A 246 -17.26 -0.74 13.22
N LEU A 247 -16.11 -0.08 13.38
CA LEU A 247 -15.12 0.02 12.30
C LEU A 247 -14.61 -1.37 11.88
N SER A 248 -14.30 -2.24 12.84
CA SER A 248 -13.91 -3.63 12.57
C SER A 248 -14.97 -4.40 11.78
N LYS A 249 -16.27 -4.19 12.08
CA LYS A 249 -17.37 -4.82 11.33
C LYS A 249 -17.44 -4.31 9.90
N ILE A 250 -17.22 -3.02 9.69
CA ILE A 250 -17.17 -2.41 8.37
C ILE A 250 -16.01 -3.00 7.56
N ILE A 251 -14.81 -3.05 8.13
CA ILE A 251 -13.61 -3.63 7.48
C ILE A 251 -13.82 -5.11 7.16
N ALA A 252 -14.33 -5.90 8.12
CA ALA A 252 -14.61 -7.32 7.90
C ALA A 252 -15.69 -7.54 6.82
N GLY A 253 -16.72 -6.70 6.78
CA GLY A 253 -17.75 -6.73 5.75
C GLY A 253 -17.20 -6.40 4.36
N ASP A 254 -16.37 -5.36 4.25
CA ASP A 254 -15.73 -4.97 2.99
C ASP A 254 -14.74 -6.05 2.51
N LEU A 255 -13.94 -6.61 3.41
CA LEU A 255 -13.06 -7.75 3.13
C LEU A 255 -13.83 -8.94 2.59
N ALA A 256 -14.94 -9.34 3.24
CA ALA A 256 -15.77 -10.45 2.78
C ALA A 256 -16.35 -10.23 1.37
N ASN A 257 -16.64 -8.98 0.99
CA ASN A 257 -17.13 -8.63 -0.35
C ASN A 257 -16.01 -8.54 -1.38
N PHE A 258 -14.79 -8.19 -0.97
CA PHE A 258 -13.61 -8.08 -1.83
C PHE A 258 -13.09 -9.45 -2.29
N LEU A 259 -13.30 -10.48 -1.48
CA LEU A 259 -12.78 -11.82 -1.69
C LEU A 259 -13.60 -12.61 -2.74
N LYS A 260 -12.93 -13.09 -3.80
CA LYS A 260 -13.51 -14.08 -4.72
C LYS A 260 -13.59 -15.45 -4.02
N PRO A 261 -14.60 -16.30 -4.29
CA PRO A 261 -14.70 -17.62 -3.67
C PRO A 261 -13.47 -18.48 -4.02
N ARG A 262 -12.73 -18.95 -3.00
CA ARG A 262 -11.51 -19.75 -3.14
C ARG A 262 -11.78 -21.26 -2.94
N PRO A 263 -11.10 -22.15 -3.67
CA PRO A 263 -11.14 -23.60 -3.42
C PRO A 263 -10.52 -23.96 -2.06
N GLU A 264 -10.82 -25.17 -1.55
CA GLU A 264 -10.43 -25.65 -0.21
C GLU A 264 -8.94 -25.45 0.11
N GLY A 265 -8.65 -24.43 0.92
CA GLY A 265 -7.32 -24.14 1.48
C GLY A 265 -7.26 -24.38 2.99
N LYS A 266 -6.08 -24.18 3.59
CA LYS A 266 -5.95 -24.24 5.06
C LYS A 266 -6.79 -23.12 5.68
N LEU A 267 -7.66 -23.50 6.62
CA LEU A 267 -8.45 -22.54 7.38
C LEU A 267 -7.52 -21.83 8.37
N LEU A 268 -7.43 -20.51 8.28
CA LEU A 268 -6.73 -19.70 9.28
C LEU A 268 -7.76 -18.74 9.87
N LYS A 269 -7.95 -18.86 11.19
CA LYS A 269 -8.83 -17.97 11.93
C LYS A 269 -8.12 -16.65 12.12
N ILE A 270 -8.72 -15.59 11.61
CA ILE A 270 -8.17 -14.24 11.71
C ILE A 270 -9.10 -13.47 12.63
N GLU A 271 -8.67 -13.32 13.87
CA GLU A 271 -9.30 -12.41 14.81
C GLU A 271 -8.74 -11.01 14.55
N LEU A 272 -9.49 -10.19 13.81
CA LEU A 272 -9.19 -8.78 13.65
C LEU A 272 -9.63 -8.04 14.93
N LEU A 273 -8.75 -8.04 15.91
CA LEU A 273 -8.90 -7.21 17.10
C LEU A 273 -8.25 -5.85 16.83
N LEU A 274 -9.04 -4.87 16.36
CA LEU A 274 -8.60 -3.47 16.37
C LEU A 274 -8.70 -2.96 17.83
N SER A 275 -7.68 -3.27 18.63
CA SER A 275 -7.56 -2.79 20.00
C SER A 275 -6.87 -1.44 20.01
N LEU A 276 -7.57 -0.42 20.52
CA LEU A 276 -6.96 0.83 20.95
C LEU A 276 -6.04 0.56 22.15
N TRP A 277 -4.76 0.87 22.00
CA TRP A 277 -3.93 1.27 23.14
C TRP A 277 -4.20 2.75 23.39
N THR A 278 -5.22 3.06 24.19
CA THR A 278 -5.29 4.39 24.80
C THR A 278 -4.44 4.35 26.06
N GLU A 279 -3.28 5.01 26.02
CA GLU A 279 -2.58 5.39 27.25
C GLU A 279 -3.55 6.28 28.06
N HIS A 280 -3.91 5.80 29.26
CA HIS A 280 -4.55 6.61 30.31
C HIS A 280 -3.50 7.00 31.34
#